data_AF-A0A7K1Y6X8-F1
#
_entry.id   AF-A0A7K1Y6X8-F1
#
_cell.length_a   1.000
_cell.length_b   1.000
_cell.length_c   1.000
_cell.angle_alpha   90.00
_cell.angle_beta   90.00
_cell.angle_gamma   90.00
#
_symmetry.space_group_name_H-M   'P 1'
#
loop_
_entity.id
_entity.type
_entity.pdbx_description
1 polymer ?
#
loop_
_entity_poly.entity_id
_entity_poly.type
_entity_poly.pdbx_seq_one_letter_code
_entity_poly.pdbx_strand_id
1 'polypeptide(L)'
;MTKDYAIGNNASPGRVGWLACQQERSNIVGSCHAIWGNLNELDNMIFRQSGTWRTKGEWWWWTKYGSLTGTRVSTTAGTNIDLIAAKDPDSSLAKIVLGNKGGLANQQVTVQLNNLNLSTAMEGKQVFVVIEHIPYQVAGGFEVKKTDIDTVLIGNMTVDASNSLSLNFTWGSKDDSYVIRLGSKQTSQTFEAEDITSYTYTTGRTVQTTVDANCSGGKFRSFSADAANDFIRFVLPNNINPGKYLVTLRVKKYTSRGYSLLNAMNASSSTGSDIGTAQDLYSSTAKYEDINLKYWIVNSSSLKTFKFTATTVNDSSIAPHRYTLAYDYFKVTPLSNN
;
A
#
# COMPACT_ATOMS: atom_id res chain seq x y z
N MET A 1 -28.71 -6.97 -24.14
CA MET A 1 -28.98 -7.32 -22.73
C MET A 1 -28.64 -8.80 -22.59
N THR A 2 -27.68 -9.15 -21.73
CA THR A 2 -27.40 -10.56 -21.42
C THR A 2 -28.23 -10.90 -20.19
N LYS A 3 -29.15 -11.87 -20.31
CA LYS A 3 -30.09 -12.16 -19.23
C LYS A 3 -29.37 -12.68 -17.98
N ASP A 4 -28.41 -13.58 -18.16
CA ASP A 4 -27.62 -14.18 -17.08
C ASP A 4 -26.18 -14.39 -17.54
N TYR A 5 -25.20 -14.11 -16.67
CA TYR A 5 -23.87 -14.71 -16.79
C TYR A 5 -23.61 -15.61 -15.59
N ALA A 6 -23.15 -16.82 -15.87
CA ALA A 6 -22.86 -17.81 -14.86
C ALA A 6 -21.37 -18.07 -14.79
N ILE A 7 -20.87 -18.08 -13.58
CA ILE A 7 -19.68 -18.82 -13.18
C ILE A 7 -20.28 -20.00 -12.40
N GLY A 8 -19.86 -21.24 -12.65
CA GLY A 8 -20.35 -22.38 -11.86
C GLY A 8 -19.90 -22.28 -10.39
N ASN A 9 -19.48 -23.37 -9.78
CA ASN A 9 -19.05 -23.40 -8.36
C ASN A 9 -17.79 -22.57 -8.01
N ASN A 10 -17.32 -21.68 -8.89
CA ASN A 10 -16.08 -20.90 -8.76
C ASN A 10 -16.33 -19.39 -8.74
N ALA A 11 -17.43 -18.93 -8.13
CA ALA A 11 -17.60 -17.51 -7.84
C ALA A 11 -16.48 -17.07 -6.90
N SER A 12 -15.64 -16.16 -7.40
CA SER A 12 -14.53 -15.53 -6.69
C SER A 12 -14.39 -14.08 -7.19
N PRO A 13 -13.86 -13.13 -6.39
CA PRO A 13 -13.74 -11.75 -6.83
C PRO A 13 -12.90 -11.62 -8.10
N GLY A 14 -11.87 -12.45 -8.26
CA GLY A 14 -11.10 -12.54 -9.49
C GLY A 14 -11.96 -12.92 -10.68
N ARG A 15 -12.71 -14.03 -10.59
CA ARG A 15 -13.46 -14.57 -11.72
C ARG A 15 -14.67 -13.71 -12.08
N VAL A 16 -15.39 -13.21 -11.08
CA VAL A 16 -16.51 -12.28 -11.24
C VAL A 16 -16.01 -10.99 -11.89
N GLY A 17 -14.92 -10.42 -11.39
CA GLY A 17 -14.35 -9.22 -11.96
C GLY A 17 -13.93 -9.40 -13.41
N TRP A 18 -13.31 -10.54 -13.76
CA TRP A 18 -12.90 -10.82 -15.13
C TRP A 18 -14.07 -10.86 -16.11
N LEU A 19 -15.19 -11.48 -15.72
CA LEU A 19 -16.40 -11.50 -16.57
C LEU A 19 -17.04 -10.12 -16.70
N ALA A 20 -17.17 -9.39 -15.59
CA ALA A 20 -17.72 -8.04 -15.61
C ALA A 20 -16.88 -7.11 -16.50
N CYS A 21 -15.55 -7.22 -16.48
CA CYS A 21 -14.67 -6.50 -17.41
C CYS A 21 -14.93 -6.82 -18.88
N GLN A 22 -15.15 -8.08 -19.23
CA GLN A 22 -15.48 -8.45 -20.61
C GLN A 22 -16.84 -7.90 -21.05
N GLN A 23 -17.82 -7.93 -20.16
CA GLN A 23 -19.16 -7.37 -20.41
C GLN A 23 -19.10 -5.88 -20.72
N GLU A 24 -18.40 -5.12 -19.88
CA GLU A 24 -18.20 -3.68 -20.07
C GLU A 24 -17.54 -3.34 -21.41
N ARG A 25 -16.48 -4.07 -21.76
CA ARG A 25 -15.79 -3.87 -23.05
C ARG A 25 -16.65 -4.27 -24.24
N SER A 26 -17.58 -5.21 -24.04
CA SER A 26 -18.56 -5.60 -25.06
C SER A 26 -19.73 -4.60 -25.19
N ASN A 27 -19.74 -3.52 -24.39
CA ASN A 27 -20.77 -2.48 -24.40
C ASN A 27 -22.19 -3.01 -24.21
N ILE A 28 -22.36 -4.04 -23.39
CA ILE A 28 -23.71 -4.49 -23.05
C ILE A 28 -24.39 -3.46 -22.16
N VAL A 29 -25.67 -3.17 -22.42
CA VAL A 29 -26.45 -2.14 -21.70
C VAL A 29 -26.81 -2.58 -20.28
N GLY A 30 -26.70 -3.87 -19.98
CA GLY A 30 -26.99 -4.42 -18.67
C GLY A 30 -26.84 -5.94 -18.63
N SER A 31 -26.49 -6.41 -17.44
CA SER A 31 -26.39 -7.83 -17.10
C SER A 31 -26.69 -7.98 -15.62
N CYS A 32 -27.24 -9.13 -15.24
CA CYS A 32 -27.29 -9.55 -13.84
C CYS A 32 -26.40 -10.77 -13.63
N HIS A 33 -25.81 -10.87 -12.44
CA HIS A 33 -25.14 -12.09 -12.02
C HIS A 33 -26.20 -13.18 -11.88
N ALA A 34 -25.95 -14.37 -12.42
CA ALA A 34 -26.90 -15.47 -12.29
C ALA A 34 -27.13 -15.78 -10.80
N ILE A 35 -28.34 -16.25 -10.46
CA ILE A 35 -28.71 -16.61 -9.07
C ILE A 35 -28.71 -18.13 -8.97
N TRP A 36 -27.69 -18.66 -8.31
CA TRP A 36 -27.57 -20.09 -7.96
C TRP A 36 -27.42 -20.31 -6.45
N GLY A 37 -27.18 -19.23 -5.68
CA GLY A 37 -27.15 -19.22 -4.23
C GLY A 37 -28.51 -19.07 -3.56
N ASN A 38 -28.50 -18.78 -2.25
CA ASN A 38 -29.75 -18.57 -1.52
C ASN A 38 -30.42 -17.24 -1.93
N LEU A 39 -31.74 -17.21 -1.75
CA LEU A 39 -32.51 -15.97 -1.92
C LEU A 39 -32.02 -14.89 -0.94
N ASN A 40 -31.97 -13.64 -1.42
CA ASN A 40 -31.55 -12.45 -0.68
C ASN A 40 -30.05 -12.36 -0.33
N GLU A 41 -29.20 -13.17 -0.96
CA GLU A 41 -27.75 -13.19 -0.71
C GLU A 41 -26.90 -12.54 -1.81
N LEU A 42 -27.55 -11.87 -2.79
CA LEU A 42 -26.90 -11.29 -3.97
C LEU A 42 -26.00 -12.32 -4.68
N ASP A 43 -26.53 -13.53 -4.87
CA ASP A 43 -25.79 -14.72 -5.32
C ASP A 43 -24.54 -15.03 -4.48
N ASN A 44 -24.74 -15.22 -3.17
CA ASN A 44 -23.71 -15.58 -2.20
C ASN A 44 -22.58 -14.55 -2.00
N MET A 45 -22.70 -13.31 -2.49
CA MET A 45 -21.75 -12.22 -2.22
C MET A 45 -21.81 -11.73 -0.77
N ILE A 46 -23.00 -11.86 -0.18
CA ILE A 46 -23.26 -11.64 1.23
C ILE A 46 -23.89 -12.90 1.83
N PHE A 47 -23.77 -13.09 3.13
CA PHE A 47 -24.37 -14.24 3.81
C PHE A 47 -24.75 -13.89 5.25
N ARG A 48 -25.67 -14.65 5.85
CA ARG A 48 -26.01 -14.48 7.27
C ARG A 48 -25.22 -15.43 8.15
N GLN A 49 -24.64 -14.90 9.23
CA GLN A 49 -24.08 -15.68 10.31
C GLN A 49 -24.54 -15.10 11.64
N SER A 50 -25.17 -15.93 12.48
CA SER A 50 -25.71 -15.51 13.78
C SER A 50 -26.61 -14.26 13.68
N GLY A 51 -27.49 -14.23 12.67
CA GLY A 51 -28.42 -13.12 12.43
C GLY A 51 -27.80 -11.84 11.83
N THR A 52 -26.49 -11.79 11.62
CA THR A 52 -25.79 -10.62 11.07
C THR A 52 -25.37 -10.87 9.62
N TRP A 53 -25.56 -9.86 8.76
CA TRP A 53 -25.06 -9.89 7.39
C TRP A 53 -23.53 -9.75 7.37
N ARG A 54 -22.89 -10.61 6.59
CA ARG A 54 -21.45 -10.68 6.35
C ARG A 54 -21.18 -10.55 4.85
N THR A 55 -19.97 -10.15 4.50
CA THR A 55 -19.56 -9.88 3.11
C THR A 55 -18.45 -10.82 2.69
N LYS A 56 -18.40 -11.19 1.41
CA LYS A 56 -17.27 -11.89 0.78
C LYS A 56 -16.45 -10.95 -0.11
N GLY A 57 -15.35 -11.43 -0.69
CA GLY A 57 -14.49 -10.63 -1.56
C GLY A 57 -15.23 -10.04 -2.78
N GLU A 58 -16.18 -10.77 -3.34
CA GLU A 58 -17.00 -10.36 -4.49
C GLU A 58 -17.79 -9.09 -4.19
N TRP A 59 -18.35 -8.98 -2.98
CA TRP A 59 -19.07 -7.76 -2.55
C TRP A 59 -18.16 -6.53 -2.60
N TRP A 60 -16.91 -6.68 -2.15
CA TRP A 60 -15.93 -5.60 -2.19
C TRP A 60 -15.51 -5.25 -3.61
N TRP A 61 -15.38 -6.24 -4.50
CA TRP A 61 -15.12 -5.97 -5.92
C TRP A 61 -16.26 -5.15 -6.55
N TRP A 62 -17.53 -5.55 -6.35
CA TRP A 62 -18.69 -4.79 -6.85
C TRP A 62 -18.82 -3.41 -6.25
N THR A 63 -18.48 -3.25 -4.96
CA THR A 63 -18.44 -1.93 -4.32
C THR A 63 -17.40 -1.03 -5.01
N LYS A 64 -16.24 -1.58 -5.39
CA LYS A 64 -15.18 -0.82 -6.06
C LYS A 64 -15.53 -0.51 -7.51
N TYR A 65 -16.09 -1.46 -8.23
CA TYR A 65 -16.63 -1.26 -9.58
C TYR A 65 -17.74 -0.21 -9.59
N GLY A 66 -18.71 -0.30 -8.68
CA GLY A 66 -19.79 0.68 -8.54
C GLY A 66 -19.32 2.07 -8.12
N SER A 67 -18.07 2.20 -7.65
CA SER A 67 -17.44 3.48 -7.31
C SER A 67 -16.70 4.14 -8.47
N LEU A 68 -16.69 3.52 -9.66
CA LEU A 68 -16.17 4.14 -10.88
C LEU A 68 -17.08 5.32 -11.27
N THR A 69 -16.48 6.48 -11.47
CA THR A 69 -17.17 7.73 -11.85
C THR A 69 -16.48 8.38 -13.04
N GLY A 70 -17.13 9.38 -13.63
CA GLY A 70 -16.60 10.13 -14.77
C GLY A 70 -16.66 9.33 -16.08
N THR A 71 -15.60 9.40 -16.87
CA THR A 71 -15.52 8.82 -18.21
C THR A 71 -14.73 7.51 -18.20
N ARG A 72 -15.33 6.43 -18.71
CA ARG A 72 -14.61 5.17 -18.96
C ARG A 72 -13.52 5.38 -20.02
N VAL A 73 -12.34 4.79 -19.80
CA VAL A 73 -11.22 4.84 -20.75
C VAL A 73 -11.08 3.52 -21.50
N SER A 74 -10.38 3.54 -22.64
CA SER A 74 -10.07 2.32 -23.38
C SER A 74 -9.15 1.41 -22.57
N THR A 75 -9.41 0.10 -22.58
CA THR A 75 -8.57 -0.91 -21.92
C THR A 75 -8.26 -2.06 -22.87
N THR A 76 -7.15 -2.75 -22.63
CA THR A 76 -6.73 -3.95 -23.35
C THR A 76 -6.49 -5.05 -22.33
N ALA A 77 -7.13 -6.22 -22.50
CA ALA A 77 -6.91 -7.35 -21.58
C ALA A 77 -5.55 -7.97 -21.79
N GLY A 78 -5.02 -8.55 -20.72
CA GLY A 78 -3.96 -9.54 -20.81
C GLY A 78 -4.51 -10.95 -21.06
N THR A 79 -3.63 -11.94 -21.04
CA THR A 79 -4.00 -13.36 -21.25
C THR A 79 -4.97 -13.89 -20.19
N ASN A 80 -4.72 -13.56 -18.92
CA ASN A 80 -5.50 -14.06 -17.77
C ASN A 80 -6.23 -12.95 -17.00
N ILE A 81 -5.84 -11.69 -17.21
CA ILE A 81 -6.38 -10.54 -16.47
C ILE A 81 -7.18 -9.67 -17.43
N ASP A 82 -8.34 -9.22 -16.95
CA ASP A 82 -9.13 -8.19 -17.61
C ASP A 82 -9.37 -7.01 -16.66
N LEU A 83 -9.65 -5.85 -17.23
CA LEU A 83 -9.77 -4.61 -16.49
C LEU A 83 -10.74 -3.61 -17.15
N ILE A 84 -11.34 -2.81 -16.28
CA ILE A 84 -12.08 -1.58 -16.64
C ILE A 84 -11.43 -0.43 -15.90
N ALA A 85 -11.35 0.71 -16.56
CA ALA A 85 -10.84 1.93 -15.96
C ALA A 85 -11.76 3.11 -16.27
N ALA A 86 -11.86 4.04 -15.32
CA ALA A 86 -12.54 5.31 -15.50
C ALA A 86 -11.70 6.45 -14.90
N LYS A 87 -11.80 7.63 -15.52
CA LYS A 87 -11.19 8.87 -15.03
C LYS A 87 -12.29 9.90 -14.76
N ASP A 88 -12.17 10.54 -13.61
CA ASP A 88 -13.11 11.52 -13.12
C ASP A 88 -12.38 12.86 -12.91
N PRO A 89 -12.59 13.83 -13.81
CA PRO A 89 -11.94 15.12 -13.72
C PRO A 89 -12.36 15.92 -12.49
N ASP A 90 -13.58 15.74 -12.00
CA ASP A 90 -14.16 16.55 -10.91
C ASP A 90 -13.59 16.16 -9.55
N SER A 91 -13.25 14.88 -9.39
CA SER A 91 -12.60 14.37 -8.17
C SER A 91 -11.07 14.26 -8.28
N SER A 92 -10.49 14.56 -9.45
CA SER A 92 -9.07 14.32 -9.76
C SER A 92 -8.62 12.88 -9.48
N LEU A 93 -9.50 11.92 -9.79
CA LEU A 93 -9.26 10.50 -9.58
C LEU A 93 -9.35 9.71 -10.87
N ALA A 94 -8.53 8.66 -10.97
CA ALA A 94 -8.80 7.56 -11.89
C ALA A 94 -8.81 6.25 -11.10
N LYS A 95 -9.66 5.32 -11.49
CA LYS A 95 -9.81 4.02 -10.85
C LYS A 95 -9.81 2.92 -11.89
N ILE A 96 -9.22 1.79 -11.51
CA ILE A 96 -9.11 0.59 -12.34
C ILE A 96 -9.49 -0.58 -11.48
N VAL A 97 -10.45 -1.39 -11.92
CA VAL A 97 -10.76 -2.67 -11.29
C VAL A 97 -10.25 -3.79 -12.19
N LEU A 98 -9.62 -4.79 -11.59
CA LEU A 98 -9.00 -5.90 -12.29
C LEU A 98 -9.59 -7.22 -11.80
N GLY A 99 -9.81 -8.15 -12.72
CA GLY A 99 -10.22 -9.51 -12.41
C GLY A 99 -9.35 -10.55 -13.10
N ASN A 100 -9.31 -11.75 -12.53
CA ASN A 100 -8.53 -12.88 -13.01
C ASN A 100 -9.45 -13.99 -13.53
N LYS A 101 -9.16 -14.48 -14.73
CA LYS A 101 -9.83 -15.63 -15.32
C LYS A 101 -9.66 -16.91 -14.48
N GLY A 102 -8.71 -16.95 -13.55
CA GLY A 102 -8.40 -18.10 -12.70
C GLY A 102 -7.13 -18.85 -13.13
N GLY A 103 -6.35 -18.30 -14.07
CA GLY A 103 -5.15 -18.94 -14.62
C GLY A 103 -3.82 -18.44 -14.05
N LEU A 104 -3.84 -17.39 -13.21
CA LEU A 104 -2.63 -16.70 -12.76
C LEU A 104 -2.58 -16.66 -11.23
N ALA A 105 -1.51 -17.19 -10.63
CA ALA A 105 -1.24 -17.13 -9.19
C ALA A 105 0.28 -17.04 -8.95
N ASN A 106 0.68 -16.33 -7.90
CA ASN A 106 2.07 -16.04 -7.51
C ASN A 106 2.95 -15.57 -8.67
N GLN A 107 2.40 -14.72 -9.54
CA GLN A 107 3.07 -14.22 -10.74
C GLN A 107 3.03 -12.69 -10.77
N GLN A 108 4.06 -12.09 -11.36
CA GLN A 108 4.11 -10.65 -11.58
C GLN A 108 3.07 -10.24 -12.63
N VAL A 109 2.34 -9.17 -12.32
CA VAL A 109 1.42 -8.50 -13.23
C VAL A 109 1.90 -7.07 -13.42
N THR A 110 1.92 -6.64 -14.69
CA THR A 110 2.21 -5.27 -15.08
C THR A 110 0.94 -4.63 -15.63
N VAL A 111 0.52 -3.52 -15.05
CA VAL A 111 -0.53 -2.66 -15.60
C VAL A 111 0.14 -1.45 -16.23
N GLN A 112 0.02 -1.34 -17.55
CA GLN A 112 0.57 -0.23 -18.31
C GLN A 112 -0.47 0.90 -18.41
N LEU A 113 -0.11 2.07 -17.88
CA LEU A 113 -0.90 3.28 -17.96
C LEU A 113 -0.28 4.20 -19.01
N ASN A 114 -1.06 4.63 -19.99
CA ASN A 114 -0.60 5.48 -21.09
C ASN A 114 -1.40 6.78 -21.12
N ASN A 115 -0.81 7.83 -21.70
CA ASN A 115 -1.45 9.15 -21.87
C ASN A 115 -1.95 9.74 -20.54
N LEU A 116 -1.19 9.57 -19.45
CA LEU A 116 -1.55 10.08 -18.12
C LEU A 116 -1.69 11.60 -18.09
N ASN A 117 -1.09 12.30 -19.06
CA ASN A 117 -1.28 13.74 -19.27
C ASN A 117 -2.71 14.16 -19.62
N LEU A 118 -3.59 13.21 -19.96
CA LEU A 118 -5.02 13.45 -20.19
C LEU A 118 -5.89 13.21 -18.95
N SER A 119 -5.27 12.86 -17.81
CA SER A 119 -5.93 12.65 -16.52
C SER A 119 -5.60 13.80 -15.57
N THR A 120 -6.61 14.34 -14.89
CA THR A 120 -6.43 15.37 -13.84
C THR A 120 -5.81 14.81 -12.56
N ALA A 121 -5.69 13.48 -12.44
CA ALA A 121 -4.93 12.84 -11.38
C ALA A 121 -3.41 13.07 -11.54
N MET A 122 -2.91 13.48 -12.72
CA MET A 122 -1.49 13.75 -12.92
C MET A 122 -1.13 15.20 -12.56
N GLU A 123 -0.12 15.37 -11.70
CA GLU A 123 0.42 16.67 -11.30
C GLU A 123 1.95 16.65 -11.39
N GLY A 124 2.54 17.57 -12.15
CA GLY A 124 4.01 17.72 -12.22
C GLY A 124 4.76 16.45 -12.60
N LYS A 125 4.25 15.69 -13.60
CA LYS A 125 4.77 14.36 -14.02
C LYS A 125 4.74 13.30 -12.90
N GLN A 126 3.84 13.45 -11.93
CA GLN A 126 3.63 12.48 -10.87
C GLN A 126 2.16 12.15 -10.72
N VAL A 127 1.88 10.94 -10.23
CA VAL A 127 0.56 10.49 -9.80
C VAL A 127 0.69 9.81 -8.45
N PHE A 128 -0.27 10.00 -7.55
CA PHE A 128 -0.34 9.21 -6.32
C PHE A 128 -1.11 7.93 -6.59
N VAL A 129 -0.43 6.78 -6.44
CA VAL A 129 -0.98 5.46 -6.74
C VAL A 129 -1.32 4.74 -5.43
N VAL A 130 -2.45 4.03 -5.42
CA VAL A 130 -2.77 3.00 -4.43
C VAL A 130 -3.22 1.75 -5.16
N ILE A 131 -2.60 0.61 -4.87
CA ILE A 131 -3.05 -0.71 -5.33
C ILE A 131 -3.56 -1.47 -4.12
N GLU A 132 -4.82 -1.87 -4.17
CA GLU A 132 -5.51 -2.65 -3.14
C GLU A 132 -5.73 -4.07 -3.66
N HIS A 133 -5.50 -5.06 -2.79
CA HIS A 133 -5.79 -6.48 -3.00
C HIS A 133 -7.10 -6.83 -2.31
N ILE A 134 -8.01 -7.47 -3.03
CA ILE A 134 -9.27 -7.98 -2.51
C ILE A 134 -9.16 -9.51 -2.50
N PRO A 135 -8.99 -10.13 -1.32
CA PRO A 135 -8.83 -11.57 -1.23
C PRO A 135 -10.16 -12.28 -1.48
N TYR A 136 -10.08 -13.49 -2.04
CA TYR A 136 -11.24 -14.40 -2.09
C TYR A 136 -11.61 -14.95 -0.70
N GLN A 137 -10.60 -15.25 0.11
CA GLN A 137 -10.74 -15.80 1.45
C GLN A 137 -9.61 -15.30 2.35
N VAL A 138 -9.87 -15.31 3.66
CA VAL A 138 -8.91 -14.91 4.69
C VAL A 138 -8.74 -16.04 5.71
N ALA A 139 -7.81 -15.87 6.64
CA ALA A 139 -7.70 -16.79 7.77
C ALA A 139 -9.02 -16.80 8.57
N GLY A 140 -9.71 -17.95 8.58
CA GLY A 140 -11.01 -18.10 9.24
C GLY A 140 -12.21 -18.25 8.29
N GLY A 141 -12.01 -18.15 6.96
CA GLY A 141 -13.02 -18.54 5.97
C GLY A 141 -13.27 -17.48 4.89
N PHE A 142 -14.50 -17.45 4.38
CA PHE A 142 -14.91 -16.59 3.25
C PHE A 142 -15.46 -15.22 3.67
N GLU A 143 -15.55 -14.91 4.97
CA GLU A 143 -15.88 -13.55 5.40
C GLU A 143 -14.69 -12.64 5.08
N VAL A 144 -14.92 -11.63 4.25
CA VAL A 144 -13.94 -10.59 3.94
C VAL A 144 -14.49 -9.27 4.45
N LYS A 145 -13.74 -8.59 5.32
CA LYS A 145 -14.04 -7.27 5.87
C LYS A 145 -13.24 -6.20 5.14
N LYS A 146 -13.62 -4.93 5.30
CA LYS A 146 -12.85 -3.79 4.76
C LYS A 146 -11.40 -3.79 5.25
N THR A 147 -11.16 -4.27 6.47
CA THR A 147 -9.82 -4.36 7.09
C THR A 147 -8.94 -5.44 6.47
N ASP A 148 -9.53 -6.36 5.73
CA ASP A 148 -8.82 -7.47 5.07
C ASP A 148 -8.44 -7.12 3.63
N ILE A 149 -8.81 -5.92 3.16
CA ILE A 149 -8.36 -5.37 1.89
C ILE A 149 -6.99 -4.74 2.10
N ASP A 150 -5.97 -5.41 1.61
CA ASP A 150 -4.58 -5.02 1.82
C ASP A 150 -4.11 -4.00 0.77
N THR A 151 -3.24 -3.08 1.18
CA THR A 151 -2.55 -2.16 0.25
C THR A 151 -1.23 -2.79 -0.17
N VAL A 152 -1.10 -3.10 -1.46
CA VAL A 152 0.07 -3.78 -2.04
C VAL A 152 1.12 -2.80 -2.57
N LEU A 153 0.68 -1.63 -3.04
CA LEU A 153 1.54 -0.56 -3.50
C LEU A 153 0.90 0.78 -3.14
N ILE A 154 1.69 1.73 -2.67
CA ILE A 154 1.22 3.09 -2.41
C ILE A 154 2.34 4.12 -2.60
N GLY A 155 2.02 5.31 -3.10
CA GLY A 155 2.94 6.44 -3.08
C GLY A 155 2.86 7.32 -4.32
N ASN A 156 3.63 8.42 -4.30
CA ASN A 156 3.86 9.22 -5.50
C ASN A 156 4.76 8.44 -6.47
N MET A 157 4.27 8.23 -7.69
CA MET A 157 5.00 7.57 -8.77
C MET A 157 5.36 8.60 -9.84
N THR A 158 6.58 8.50 -10.36
CA THR A 158 7.04 9.33 -11.48
C THR A 158 6.49 8.77 -12.79
N VAL A 159 5.83 9.63 -13.56
CA VAL A 159 5.39 9.35 -14.92
C VAL A 159 6.53 9.66 -15.87
N ASP A 160 6.80 8.76 -16.81
CA ASP A 160 7.93 8.91 -17.72
C ASP A 160 7.74 10.06 -18.75
N ALA A 161 8.77 10.28 -19.56
CA ALA A 161 8.75 11.31 -20.60
C ALA A 161 7.62 11.09 -21.63
N SER A 162 7.22 9.83 -21.87
CA SER A 162 6.14 9.45 -22.78
C SER A 162 4.73 9.59 -22.20
N ASN A 163 4.61 10.13 -20.97
CA ASN A 163 3.35 10.20 -20.21
C ASN A 163 2.80 8.83 -19.82
N SER A 164 3.69 7.88 -19.59
CA SER A 164 3.34 6.50 -19.26
C SER A 164 3.90 6.07 -17.92
N LEU A 165 3.27 5.05 -17.33
CA LEU A 165 3.68 4.46 -16.05
C LEU A 165 3.38 2.95 -16.06
N SER A 166 4.38 2.15 -15.72
CA SER A 166 4.22 0.71 -15.52
C SER A 166 4.06 0.42 -14.02
N LEU A 167 2.92 -0.15 -13.64
CA LEU A 167 2.66 -0.60 -12.28
C LEU A 167 2.90 -2.09 -12.17
N ASN A 168 3.88 -2.50 -11.37
CA ASN A 168 4.27 -3.90 -11.19
C ASN A 168 3.90 -4.37 -9.78
N PHE A 169 3.19 -5.50 -9.69
CA PHE A 169 2.85 -6.14 -8.42
C PHE A 169 2.66 -7.64 -8.62
N THR A 170 2.81 -8.42 -7.55
CA THR A 170 2.56 -9.87 -7.60
C THR A 170 1.08 -10.13 -7.36
N TRP A 171 0.47 -10.94 -8.23
CA TRP A 171 -0.87 -11.45 -8.04
C TRP A 171 -0.81 -12.71 -7.18
N GLY A 172 -1.36 -12.66 -5.96
CA GLY A 172 -1.24 -13.73 -4.97
C GLY A 172 -1.96 -15.02 -5.38
N SER A 173 -3.30 -15.01 -5.33
CA SER A 173 -4.13 -16.16 -5.72
C SER A 173 -4.89 -15.93 -7.01
N LYS A 174 -5.16 -17.02 -7.74
CA LYS A 174 -6.00 -17.03 -8.94
C LYS A 174 -7.42 -16.53 -8.74
N ASP A 175 -7.90 -16.58 -7.49
CA ASP A 175 -9.26 -16.24 -7.10
C ASP A 175 -9.39 -14.80 -6.59
N ASP A 176 -8.27 -14.12 -6.35
CA ASP A 176 -8.25 -12.75 -5.84
C ASP A 176 -8.51 -11.73 -6.95
N SER A 177 -8.76 -10.49 -6.55
CA SER A 177 -8.86 -9.34 -7.46
C SER A 177 -8.07 -8.14 -6.93
N TYR A 178 -7.87 -7.14 -7.79
CA TYR A 178 -7.10 -5.95 -7.45
C TYR A 178 -7.81 -4.69 -7.93
N VAL A 179 -7.56 -3.59 -7.22
CA VAL A 179 -8.05 -2.26 -7.57
C VAL A 179 -6.89 -1.29 -7.55
N ILE A 180 -6.80 -0.44 -8.57
CA ILE A 180 -5.81 0.62 -8.66
C ILE A 180 -6.55 1.96 -8.60
N ARG A 181 -6.07 2.87 -7.75
CA ARG A 181 -6.51 4.26 -7.71
C ARG A 181 -5.33 5.17 -8.00
N LEU A 182 -5.57 6.12 -8.89
CA LEU A 182 -4.69 7.24 -9.16
C LEU A 182 -5.36 8.50 -8.62
N GLY A 183 -4.59 9.35 -7.97
CA GLY A 183 -5.00 10.70 -7.60
C GLY A 183 -3.86 11.69 -7.77
N SER A 184 -4.15 12.97 -7.59
CA SER A 184 -3.14 14.02 -7.58
C SER A 184 -2.00 13.71 -6.60
N LYS A 185 -0.81 14.20 -6.94
CA LYS A 185 0.39 14.08 -6.11
C LYS A 185 0.07 14.49 -4.67
N GLN A 186 0.52 13.70 -3.72
CA GLN A 186 0.40 14.04 -2.31
C GLN A 186 1.67 14.73 -1.81
N THR A 187 1.54 15.95 -1.32
CA THR A 187 2.67 16.69 -0.75
C THR A 187 3.05 16.10 0.60
N SER A 188 4.28 15.62 0.70
CA SER A 188 4.78 14.98 1.92
C SER A 188 5.61 15.95 2.73
N GLN A 189 5.56 15.82 4.06
CA GLN A 189 6.58 16.43 4.91
C GLN A 189 7.73 15.44 5.04
N THR A 190 8.94 15.88 4.69
CA THR A 190 10.17 15.10 4.83
C THR A 190 10.98 15.63 6.01
N PHE A 191 11.55 14.72 6.79
CA PHE A 191 12.42 15.00 7.91
C PHE A 191 13.74 14.26 7.70
N GLU A 192 14.80 14.98 7.36
CA GLU A 192 16.15 14.42 7.25
C GLU A 192 16.61 13.98 8.65
N ALA A 193 17.01 12.72 8.81
CA ALA A 193 17.27 12.13 10.12
C ALA A 193 18.50 12.76 10.80
N GLU A 194 19.48 13.21 10.01
CA GLU A 194 20.65 13.95 10.46
C GLU A 194 20.35 15.38 10.92
N ASP A 195 19.24 15.97 10.48
CA ASP A 195 18.85 17.35 10.84
C ASP A 195 17.97 17.39 12.11
N ILE A 196 17.40 16.25 12.52
CA ILE A 196 16.66 16.18 13.77
C ILE A 196 17.64 16.22 14.95
N THR A 197 17.66 17.34 15.67
CA THR A 197 18.53 17.57 16.83
C THR A 197 17.96 17.07 18.14
N SER A 198 16.64 16.95 18.25
CA SER A 198 15.96 16.45 19.44
C SER A 198 15.71 14.95 19.34
N TYR A 199 16.56 14.17 19.99
CA TYR A 199 16.41 12.71 20.06
C TYR A 199 16.91 12.14 21.38
N THR A 200 16.42 10.95 21.73
CA THR A 200 16.87 10.14 22.86
C THR A 200 17.15 8.72 22.38
N TYR A 201 17.98 7.97 23.08
CA TYR A 201 18.36 6.61 22.67
C TYR A 201 18.77 5.78 23.88
N THR A 202 18.88 4.45 23.70
CA THR A 202 19.31 3.55 24.78
C THR A 202 20.71 3.93 25.30
N THR A 203 20.85 4.05 26.62
CA THR A 203 22.13 4.37 27.27
C THR A 203 23.23 3.38 26.89
N GLY A 204 24.46 3.87 26.69
CA GLY A 204 25.61 3.06 26.28
C GLY A 204 25.73 2.84 24.76
N ARG A 205 24.72 3.26 23.98
CA ARG A 205 24.78 3.30 22.51
C ARG A 205 25.33 4.63 22.01
N THR A 206 25.62 4.68 20.72
CA THR A 206 26.06 5.88 20.01
C THR A 206 25.14 6.18 18.85
N VAL A 207 24.98 7.47 18.59
CA VAL A 207 24.24 8.02 17.46
C VAL A 207 25.19 8.93 16.71
N GLN A 208 25.34 8.72 15.41
CA GLN A 208 26.29 9.50 14.60
C GLN A 208 25.64 9.95 13.29
N THR A 209 26.04 11.12 12.82
CA THR A 209 25.80 11.53 11.43
C THR A 209 26.95 11.04 10.58
N THR A 210 26.64 10.28 9.54
CA THR A 210 27.64 9.67 8.66
C THR A 210 27.48 10.23 7.25
N VAL A 211 28.59 10.60 6.61
CA VAL A 211 28.61 11.08 5.22
C VAL A 211 28.49 9.90 4.26
N ASP A 212 27.61 10.02 3.29
CA ASP A 212 27.40 9.06 2.21
C ASP A 212 26.70 9.76 1.04
N ALA A 213 27.38 9.93 -0.09
CA ALA A 213 26.89 10.69 -1.22
C ALA A 213 25.62 10.09 -1.88
N ASN A 214 25.25 8.86 -1.55
CA ASN A 214 24.04 8.21 -2.08
C ASN A 214 22.78 8.48 -1.22
N CYS A 215 22.94 9.07 -0.04
CA CYS A 215 21.82 9.47 0.80
C CYS A 215 21.32 10.87 0.42
N SER A 216 20.10 11.21 0.85
CA SER A 216 19.60 12.58 0.81
C SER A 216 20.57 13.50 1.56
N GLY A 217 20.81 14.70 1.04
CA GLY A 217 21.78 15.63 1.65
C GLY A 217 23.23 15.12 1.76
N GLY A 218 23.55 13.94 1.18
CA GLY A 218 24.85 13.29 1.30
C GLY A 218 25.16 12.74 2.70
N LYS A 219 24.17 12.56 3.57
CA LYS A 219 24.35 12.12 4.97
C LYS A 219 23.22 11.20 5.42
N PHE A 220 23.43 10.50 6.52
CA PHE A 220 22.37 9.77 7.21
C PHE A 220 22.67 9.68 8.71
N ARG A 221 21.65 9.32 9.50
CA ARG A 221 21.79 9.03 10.93
C ARG A 221 22.02 7.54 11.17
N SER A 222 23.14 7.19 11.80
CA SER A 222 23.42 5.84 12.29
C SER A 222 23.17 5.70 13.79
N PHE A 223 22.69 4.53 14.20
CA PHE A 223 22.48 4.15 15.60
C PHE A 223 23.12 2.79 15.88
N SER A 224 24.01 2.73 16.87
CA SER A 224 24.80 1.53 17.22
C SER A 224 24.09 0.59 18.19
N ALA A 225 22.84 0.25 17.90
CA ALA A 225 22.16 -0.86 18.56
C ALA A 225 23.02 -2.13 18.49
N ASP A 226 23.11 -2.87 19.59
CA ASP A 226 23.81 -4.16 19.68
C ASP A 226 22.93 -5.31 20.17
N ALA A 227 21.71 -5.01 20.62
CA ALA A 227 20.77 -6.00 21.12
C ALA A 227 19.33 -5.65 20.72
N ALA A 228 18.46 -6.65 20.84
CA ALA A 228 17.02 -6.42 20.78
C ALA A 228 16.60 -5.43 21.88
N ASN A 229 15.60 -4.61 21.57
CA ASN A 229 15.04 -3.53 22.39
C ASN A 229 15.90 -2.25 22.51
N ASP A 230 17.11 -2.22 21.95
CA ASP A 230 17.81 -0.95 21.75
C ASP A 230 16.98 -0.04 20.86
N PHE A 231 16.90 1.25 21.20
CA PHE A 231 16.10 2.21 20.44
C PHE A 231 16.75 3.56 20.28
N ILE A 232 16.33 4.24 19.22
CA ILE A 232 16.50 5.68 19.02
C ILE A 232 15.13 6.31 18.80
N ARG A 233 14.91 7.47 19.38
CA ARG A 233 13.64 8.18 19.42
C ARG A 233 13.86 9.62 18.95
N PHE A 234 13.29 9.97 17.82
CA PHE A 234 13.34 11.30 17.22
C PHE A 234 12.09 12.10 17.56
N VAL A 235 12.23 13.31 18.10
CA VAL A 235 11.15 14.28 18.20
C VAL A 235 11.09 15.04 16.87
N LEU A 236 9.98 14.88 16.14
CA LEU A 236 9.82 15.52 14.84
C LEU A 236 9.72 17.04 15.01
N PRO A 237 10.50 17.85 14.26
CA PRO A 237 10.60 19.28 14.48
C PRO A 237 9.34 20.07 14.14
N ASN A 238 8.51 19.54 13.22
CA ASN A 238 7.26 20.18 12.81
C ASN A 238 6.05 19.43 13.35
N ASN A 239 4.99 20.18 13.65
CA ASN A 239 3.70 19.60 13.99
C ASN A 239 3.09 18.90 12.77
N ILE A 240 2.54 17.71 13.02
CA ILE A 240 1.76 16.96 12.04
C ILE A 240 0.30 17.14 12.44
N ASN A 241 -0.51 17.69 11.54
CA ASN A 241 -1.92 17.90 11.79
C ASN A 241 -2.67 16.57 11.97
N PRO A 242 -3.82 16.57 12.66
CA PRO A 242 -4.69 15.40 12.70
C PRO A 242 -5.04 14.91 11.30
N GLY A 243 -4.98 13.59 11.11
CA GLY A 243 -5.23 12.97 9.80
C GLY A 243 -4.65 11.56 9.69
N LYS A 244 -4.90 10.95 8.53
CA LYS A 244 -4.33 9.65 8.16
C LYS A 244 -3.13 9.87 7.24
N TYR A 245 -2.00 9.26 7.57
CA TYR A 245 -0.74 9.44 6.84
C TYR A 245 -0.16 8.11 6.41
N LEU A 246 0.42 8.04 5.22
CA LEU A 246 1.42 7.04 4.88
C LEU A 246 2.74 7.48 5.50
N VAL A 247 3.40 6.57 6.23
CA VAL A 247 4.78 6.78 6.70
C VAL A 247 5.72 6.00 5.80
N THR A 248 6.66 6.71 5.19
CA THR A 248 7.75 6.16 4.39
C THR A 248 9.07 6.43 5.09
N LEU A 249 9.91 5.40 5.18
CA LEU A 249 11.25 5.48 5.74
C LEU A 249 12.27 5.28 4.62
N ARG A 250 13.23 6.18 4.48
CA ARG A 250 14.41 5.90 3.66
C ARG A 250 15.56 5.42 4.53
N VAL A 251 16.13 4.28 4.17
CA VAL A 251 17.17 3.60 4.96
C VAL A 251 18.40 3.29 4.12
N LYS A 252 19.55 3.21 4.80
CA LYS A 252 20.74 2.53 4.25
C LYS A 252 20.80 1.09 4.78
N LYS A 253 20.53 0.14 3.89
CA LYS A 253 20.68 -1.29 4.16
C LYS A 253 22.13 -1.72 3.99
N TYR A 254 22.60 -2.62 4.86
CA TYR A 254 23.97 -3.14 4.82
C TYR A 254 24.13 -4.41 5.66
N THR A 255 25.33 -5.02 5.62
CA THR A 255 25.61 -6.32 6.23
C THR A 255 25.54 -6.32 7.75
N SER A 256 25.67 -5.16 8.39
CA SER A 256 25.59 -5.02 9.85
C SER A 256 24.21 -4.59 10.34
N ARG A 257 23.17 -4.61 9.49
CA ARG A 257 21.87 -4.05 9.89
C ARG A 257 20.95 -5.09 10.53
N GLY A 258 20.19 -4.63 11.52
CA GLY A 258 19.14 -5.43 12.17
C GLY A 258 17.74 -5.11 11.65
N TYR A 259 16.73 -5.67 12.30
CA TYR A 259 15.33 -5.34 12.04
C TYR A 259 14.92 -4.10 12.84
N SER A 260 14.23 -3.16 12.20
CA SER A 260 13.71 -1.94 12.83
C SER A 260 12.19 -1.93 12.88
N LEU A 261 11.62 -1.74 14.07
CA LEU A 261 10.19 -1.47 14.26
C LEU A 261 9.96 0.00 14.60
N LEU A 262 9.11 0.67 13.82
CA LEU A 262 8.66 2.04 14.10
C LEU A 262 7.45 2.02 15.04
N ASN A 263 7.56 2.74 16.15
CA ASN A 263 6.45 3.13 17.01
C ASN A 263 6.28 4.66 16.95
N ALA A 264 5.09 5.13 16.56
CA ALA A 264 4.77 6.55 16.44
C ALA A 264 3.87 7.01 17.59
N MET A 265 4.20 8.16 18.19
CA MET A 265 3.51 8.68 19.38
C MET A 265 3.50 10.21 19.45
N ASN A 266 2.72 10.75 20.39
CA ASN A 266 2.88 12.13 20.83
C ASN A 266 4.19 12.28 21.61
N ALA A 267 4.90 13.40 21.44
CA ALA A 267 6.19 13.62 22.09
C ALA A 267 6.13 13.60 23.62
N SER A 268 4.98 13.95 24.20
CA SER A 268 4.73 13.87 25.65
C SER A 268 4.34 12.47 26.14
N SER A 269 4.17 11.49 25.24
CA SER A 269 3.72 10.14 25.57
C SER A 269 4.88 9.16 25.65
N SER A 270 4.76 8.17 26.53
CA SER A 270 5.60 6.96 26.53
C SER A 270 4.98 5.82 25.73
N THR A 271 3.69 5.92 25.39
CA THR A 271 2.91 4.93 24.63
C THR A 271 2.61 5.44 23.22
N GLY A 272 2.75 4.55 22.24
CA GLY A 272 2.50 4.82 20.83
C GLY A 272 1.91 3.61 20.13
N SER A 273 1.72 3.75 18.82
CA SER A 273 1.26 2.66 17.96
C SER A 273 2.36 2.23 17.01
N ASP A 274 2.52 0.93 16.85
CA ASP A 274 3.43 0.38 15.85
C ASP A 274 2.89 0.66 14.45
N ILE A 275 3.78 1.13 13.59
CA ILE A 275 3.46 1.47 12.21
C ILE A 275 4.01 0.37 11.31
N GLY A 276 3.15 -0.60 11.00
CA GLY A 276 3.51 -1.76 10.19
C GLY A 276 4.25 -2.83 11.00
N THR A 277 5.02 -3.66 10.31
CA THR A 277 5.86 -4.71 10.92
C THR A 277 7.32 -4.26 11.00
N ALA A 278 8.14 -5.00 11.74
CA ALA A 278 9.58 -4.79 11.75
C ALA A 278 10.15 -4.98 10.33
N GLN A 279 11.02 -4.07 9.92
CA GLN A 279 11.64 -4.05 8.59
C GLN A 279 13.06 -4.59 8.64
N ASP A 280 13.37 -5.56 7.79
CA ASP A 280 14.74 -6.07 7.64
C ASP A 280 15.61 -5.05 6.90
N LEU A 281 16.58 -4.47 7.61
CA LEU A 281 17.52 -3.52 7.03
C LEU A 281 18.80 -4.20 6.53
N TYR A 282 18.93 -5.53 6.62
CA TYR A 282 20.06 -6.27 6.09
C TYR A 282 20.13 -6.22 4.55
N SER A 283 21.36 -6.14 4.03
CA SER A 283 21.68 -6.40 2.63
C SER A 283 23.15 -6.77 2.52
N SER A 284 23.50 -7.69 1.62
CA SER A 284 24.89 -8.10 1.37
C SER A 284 25.74 -6.96 0.77
N THR A 285 25.10 -5.99 0.13
CA THR A 285 25.70 -4.76 -0.39
C THR A 285 24.94 -3.53 0.11
N ALA A 286 25.57 -2.35 0.00
CA ALA A 286 24.88 -1.11 0.34
C ALA A 286 23.68 -0.89 -0.59
N LYS A 287 22.50 -0.65 -0.01
CA LYS A 287 21.29 -0.26 -0.74
C LYS A 287 20.59 0.89 -0.03
N TYR A 288 19.90 1.73 -0.80
CA TYR A 288 19.20 2.92 -0.33
C TYR A 288 17.77 2.84 -0.81
N GLU A 289 16.86 2.51 0.10
CA GLU A 289 15.50 2.11 -0.25
C GLU A 289 14.48 2.93 0.54
N ASP A 290 13.43 3.35 -0.16
CA ASP A 290 12.22 3.90 0.45
C ASP A 290 11.30 2.72 0.80
N ILE A 291 10.96 2.62 2.08
CA ILE A 291 10.10 1.57 2.63
C ILE A 291 8.80 2.22 3.11
N ASN A 292 7.69 1.87 2.46
CA ASN A 292 6.36 2.21 2.94
C ASN A 292 5.97 1.27 4.07
N LEU A 293 5.68 1.82 5.25
CA LEU A 293 5.40 1.02 6.44
C LEU A 293 3.91 0.66 6.52
N LYS A 294 3.11 1.55 7.10
CA LYS A 294 1.65 1.44 7.18
C LYS A 294 1.06 2.83 7.36
N TYR A 295 -0.27 2.89 7.39
CA TYR A 295 -0.99 4.08 7.79
C TYR A 295 -0.77 4.39 9.27
N TRP A 296 -0.54 5.66 9.54
CA TRP A 296 -0.53 6.23 10.86
C TRP A 296 -1.71 7.19 11.02
N ILE A 297 -2.49 7.02 12.09
CA ILE A 297 -3.58 7.92 12.46
C ILE A 297 -3.05 8.91 13.49
N VAL A 298 -3.05 10.18 13.11
CA VAL A 298 -2.69 11.30 13.97
C VAL A 298 -3.98 11.92 14.50
N ASN A 299 -4.15 11.90 15.82
CA ASN A 299 -5.38 12.38 16.48
C ASN A 299 -5.24 13.80 17.07
N SER A 300 -4.04 14.38 17.07
CA SER A 300 -3.77 15.71 17.64
C SER A 300 -2.69 16.43 16.84
N SER A 301 -2.64 17.76 16.94
CA SER A 301 -1.59 18.59 16.33
C SER A 301 -0.34 18.75 17.19
N SER A 302 -0.27 18.09 18.36
CA SER A 302 0.90 18.18 19.24
C SER A 302 2.17 17.63 18.58
N LEU A 303 3.35 17.99 19.09
CA LEU A 303 4.61 17.42 18.63
C LEU A 303 4.57 15.89 18.66
N LYS A 304 5.26 15.30 17.68
CA LYS A 304 5.25 13.87 17.43
C LYS A 304 6.63 13.28 17.57
N THR A 305 6.66 11.97 17.74
CA THR A 305 7.89 11.24 17.96
C THR A 305 7.86 9.92 17.24
N PHE A 306 8.96 9.61 16.55
CA PHE A 306 9.23 8.32 15.93
C PHE A 306 10.28 7.60 16.76
N LYS A 307 9.89 6.49 17.40
CA LYS A 307 10.78 5.58 18.11
C LYS A 307 11.05 4.38 17.23
N PHE A 308 12.29 4.17 16.88
CA PHE A 308 12.74 2.98 16.17
C PHE A 308 13.43 2.03 17.13
N THR A 309 12.94 0.81 17.20
CA THR A 309 13.44 -0.23 18.10
C THR A 309 14.08 -1.34 17.28
N ALA A 310 15.31 -1.73 17.62
CA ALA A 310 15.95 -2.92 17.06
C ALA A 310 15.24 -4.15 17.63
N THR A 311 14.70 -5.03 16.78
CA THR A 311 13.89 -6.18 17.27
C THR A 311 14.63 -7.50 17.19
N THR A 312 15.20 -7.81 16.03
CA THR A 312 15.95 -9.05 15.77
C THR A 312 17.02 -8.78 14.70
N VAL A 313 17.73 -9.82 14.27
CA VAL A 313 18.75 -9.76 13.21
C VAL A 313 18.44 -10.76 12.12
N ASN A 314 18.91 -10.47 10.91
CA ASN A 314 18.96 -11.46 9.85
C ASN A 314 20.09 -12.46 10.19
N ASP A 315 19.87 -13.76 9.94
CA ASP A 315 20.88 -14.80 10.20
C ASP A 315 22.20 -14.54 9.44
N SER A 316 22.13 -13.80 8.33
CA SER A 316 23.27 -13.40 7.51
C SER A 316 23.94 -12.08 7.94
N SER A 317 23.39 -11.34 8.90
CA SER A 317 24.03 -10.11 9.40
C SER A 317 25.41 -10.45 10.02
N ILE A 318 26.39 -9.55 9.97
CA ILE A 318 27.77 -9.87 10.42
C ILE A 318 28.07 -9.24 11.79
N ALA A 319 28.64 -10.03 12.70
CA ALA A 319 29.10 -9.59 14.02
C ALA A 319 30.31 -8.62 13.91
N PRO A 320 30.57 -7.77 14.93
CA PRO A 320 29.86 -7.62 16.21
C PRO A 320 28.64 -6.69 16.14
N HIS A 321 28.37 -6.06 15.00
CA HIS A 321 27.43 -4.94 14.90
C HIS A 321 26.08 -5.32 14.27
N ARG A 322 25.51 -6.50 14.57
CA ARG A 322 24.37 -7.06 13.81
C ARG A 322 23.05 -6.28 13.93
N TYR A 323 22.90 -5.43 14.95
CA TYR A 323 21.67 -4.70 15.23
C TYR A 323 21.68 -3.24 14.76
N THR A 324 22.77 -2.75 14.15
CA THR A 324 22.88 -1.33 13.81
C THR A 324 21.76 -0.86 12.89
N LEU A 325 21.30 0.38 13.06
CA LEU A 325 20.23 0.98 12.26
C LEU A 325 20.75 2.22 11.55
N ALA A 326 20.22 2.52 10.36
CA ALA A 326 20.65 3.67 9.56
C ALA A 326 19.46 4.29 8.81
N TYR A 327 19.19 5.56 9.12
CA TYR A 327 18.05 6.32 8.61
C TYR A 327 18.54 7.52 7.83
N ASP A 328 18.07 7.66 6.59
CA ASP A 328 18.30 8.80 5.71
C ASP A 328 17.24 9.86 6.03
N TYR A 329 15.98 9.63 5.64
CA TYR A 329 14.85 10.49 6.03
C TYR A 329 13.60 9.72 6.47
N PHE A 330 12.70 10.47 7.09
CA PHE A 330 11.31 10.08 7.33
C PHE A 330 10.38 10.94 6.50
N LYS A 331 9.36 10.35 5.90
CA LYS A 331 8.38 11.06 5.09
C LYS A 331 6.98 10.71 5.59
N VAL A 332 6.17 11.75 5.84
CA VAL A 332 4.75 11.61 6.16
C VAL A 332 3.94 12.22 5.02
N THR A 333 3.18 11.36 4.34
CA THR A 333 2.36 11.74 3.20
C THR A 333 0.89 11.69 3.64
N PRO A 334 0.16 12.82 3.64
CA PRO A 334 -1.25 12.82 3.98
C PRO A 334 -2.00 11.94 2.99
N LEU A 335 -2.99 11.22 3.50
CA LEU A 335 -3.93 10.47 2.70
C LEU A 335 -5.27 11.18 2.82
N SER A 336 -5.87 11.51 1.68
CA SER A 336 -7.26 11.94 1.65
C SER A 336 -8.13 10.92 2.41
N ASN A 337 -9.03 11.40 3.26
CA ASN A 337 -10.01 10.54 3.92
C ASN A 337 -10.82 9.82 2.83
N ASN A 338 -10.54 8.54 2.62
CA ASN A 338 -11.27 7.68 1.69
C ASN A 338 -12.51 7.08 2.33
#